data_AF-A0A923X0Y2-F1
#
_entry.id   AF-A0A923X0Y2-F1
#
_cell.length_a   1.000
_cell.length_b   1.000
_cell.length_c   1.000
_cell.angle_alpha   90.00
_cell.angle_beta   90.00
_cell.angle_gamma   90.00
#
_symmetry.space_group_name_H-M   'P 1'
#
loop_
_entity.id
_entity.type
_entity.pdbx_description
1 polymer ?
#
loop_
_entity_poly.entity_id
_entity_poly.type
_entity_poly.pdbx_seq_one_letter_code
_entity_poly.pdbx_strand_id
1 'polypeptide(L)'
;MTDGPLIVQSDKTLLLDIDHPLSTECRRAIAPFAELERSPEHIHTYRLTSLGLWNARAAGHDAEQVIDTLLKYSRYAVPHSILVDVAETMSRYGRLRLESDPIHGLVLVTTDTAVLEEVIRAKKIAPLLGKRVDAETIVIHPGQRGHIKQSLMRLGWPAEDFAGYVDGEHHEIALVENGWKVRPYQALAAEGFWHGGSGVVVLPCGAGKTIVGAAAMAHAKATTLILVTNTIAARQWRDELLTRTTLTEDEIGEYSGSKKEIRAVTIATYQVMTKKKNGVYAHLDLFDTHDWGLIIYDEVHLLPAPIFRFTADIQSRRRLGLTATLVREDGLEGEVFSLIGPKRYDVPWKEIESQGYIAPAECIEVRVTLTEAERLAYATAEPENRYRYCATTATKRKVVETLTKMHADDQVLVIGQYIDQLDELSEVLKVPLIKGDTPIKERERLFNLFRTGEIKCLVVSKVANFSIDLPDATVAIQVSGAFGSRQEEAQRLGRILRPKADGRTARFYSIVSRDTIDQDFAQNRQRFLAEQGYSYRIIDADDVSQGKI
;
A
#
# COMPACT_ATOMS: atom_id res chain seq x y z
N MET A 1 -29.95 24.73 6.40
CA MET A 1 -29.12 23.99 5.42
C MET A 1 -27.76 24.63 5.47
N THR A 2 -26.76 23.88 5.93
CA THR A 2 -25.36 24.27 5.91
C THR A 2 -24.85 24.13 4.47
N ASP A 3 -24.16 25.14 3.94
CA ASP A 3 -23.51 25.09 2.62
C ASP A 3 -22.19 24.32 2.75
N GLY A 4 -22.30 23.06 3.18
CA GLY A 4 -21.18 22.20 3.50
C GLY A 4 -20.69 21.39 2.28
N PRO A 5 -19.41 20.97 2.26
CA PRO A 5 -18.85 20.17 1.17
C PRO A 5 -19.25 18.69 1.23
N LEU A 6 -19.86 18.21 2.32
CA LEU A 6 -20.05 16.78 2.59
C LEU A 6 -21.52 16.36 2.41
N ILE A 7 -21.78 15.22 1.79
CA ILE A 7 -23.11 14.59 1.78
C ILE A 7 -23.00 13.31 2.59
N VAL A 8 -23.76 13.21 3.68
CA VAL A 8 -23.78 12.04 4.57
C VAL A 8 -24.98 11.17 4.22
N GLN A 9 -24.73 9.94 3.78
CA GLN A 9 -25.77 8.99 3.38
C GLN A 9 -26.09 8.01 4.52
N SER A 10 -27.32 7.47 4.49
CA SER A 10 -27.81 6.53 5.51
C SER A 10 -27.09 5.18 5.51
N ASP A 11 -26.38 4.85 4.43
CA ASP A 11 -25.58 3.64 4.25
C ASP A 11 -24.12 3.80 4.71
N LYS A 12 -23.82 4.85 5.50
CA LYS A 12 -22.48 5.19 6.01
C LYS A 12 -21.52 5.73 4.94
N THR A 13 -21.99 6.01 3.74
CA THR A 13 -21.20 6.65 2.68
C THR A 13 -21.15 8.16 2.88
N LEU A 14 -19.96 8.75 2.75
CA LEU A 14 -19.73 10.20 2.77
C LEU A 14 -19.21 10.65 1.41
N LEU A 15 -19.91 11.59 0.77
CA LEU A 15 -19.49 12.15 -0.52
C LEU A 15 -18.96 13.56 -0.29
N LEU A 16 -17.67 13.75 -0.49
CA LEU A 16 -16.99 15.03 -0.33
C LEU A 16 -16.81 15.70 -1.68
N ASP A 17 -17.44 16.85 -1.86
CA ASP A 17 -17.23 17.76 -2.98
C ASP A 17 -15.88 18.46 -2.84
N ILE A 18 -14.93 18.15 -3.73
CA ILE A 18 -13.57 18.68 -3.62
C ILE A 18 -13.43 20.11 -4.13
N ASP A 19 -14.34 20.55 -5.00
CA ASP A 19 -14.32 21.89 -5.60
C ASP A 19 -14.84 22.95 -4.62
N HIS A 20 -15.44 22.52 -3.50
CA HIS A 20 -15.94 23.40 -2.46
C HIS A 20 -14.79 24.04 -1.64
N PRO A 21 -14.86 25.34 -1.26
CA PRO A 21 -13.78 26.02 -0.53
C PRO A 21 -13.37 25.36 0.79
N LEU A 22 -14.32 24.73 1.49
CA LEU A 22 -14.08 24.00 2.75
C LEU A 22 -13.67 22.54 2.56
N SER A 23 -13.45 22.06 1.33
CA SER A 23 -13.18 20.64 1.06
C SER A 23 -11.93 20.13 1.75
N THR A 24 -10.86 20.92 1.77
CA THR A 24 -9.59 20.57 2.40
C THR A 24 -9.73 20.49 3.93
N GLU A 25 -10.45 21.43 4.53
CA GLU A 25 -10.73 21.42 5.98
C GLU A 25 -11.61 20.22 6.36
N CYS A 26 -12.69 19.99 5.60
CA CYS A 26 -13.58 18.85 5.81
C CYS A 26 -12.87 17.52 5.67
N ARG A 27 -12.01 17.35 4.65
CA ARG A 27 -11.21 16.15 4.44
C ARG A 27 -10.36 15.83 5.67
N ARG A 28 -9.65 16.84 6.20
CA ARG A 28 -8.82 16.68 7.41
C ARG A 28 -9.67 16.32 8.62
N ALA A 29 -10.86 16.89 8.73
CA ALA A 29 -11.75 16.65 9.85
C ALA A 29 -12.35 15.23 9.84
N ILE A 30 -12.65 14.65 8.67
CA ILE A 30 -13.21 13.29 8.57
C ILE A 30 -12.14 12.18 8.53
N ALA A 31 -10.90 12.50 8.18
CA ALA A 31 -9.80 11.54 8.06
C ALA A 31 -9.57 10.62 9.28
N PRO A 32 -9.77 11.05 10.54
CA PRO A 32 -9.59 10.19 11.70
C PRO A 32 -10.58 9.03 11.79
N PHE A 33 -11.79 9.18 11.24
CA PHE A 33 -12.91 8.24 11.44
C PHE A 33 -13.54 7.70 10.15
N ALA A 34 -13.16 8.24 8.98
CA ALA A 34 -13.67 7.82 7.69
C ALA A 34 -12.53 7.27 6.79
N GLU A 35 -12.83 6.19 6.08
CA GLU A 35 -11.90 5.55 5.16
C GLU A 35 -12.17 6.00 3.73
N LEU A 36 -11.12 6.39 2.99
CA LEU A 36 -11.26 6.76 1.57
C LEU A 36 -11.51 5.50 0.75
N GLU A 37 -12.65 5.43 0.08
CA GLU A 37 -12.97 4.36 -0.87
C GLU A 37 -12.60 4.73 -2.31
N ARG A 38 -12.90 5.98 -2.72
CA ARG A 38 -12.67 6.46 -4.10
C ARG A 38 -12.31 7.93 -4.11
N SER A 39 -11.40 8.34 -5.00
CA SER A 39 -10.99 9.74 -5.19
C SER A 39 -10.99 10.17 -6.67
N PRO A 40 -12.16 10.17 -7.34
CA PRO A 40 -12.30 10.66 -8.72
C PRO A 40 -12.21 12.20 -8.80
N GLU A 41 -12.55 12.80 -9.93
CA GLU A 41 -12.28 14.21 -10.26
C GLU A 41 -12.96 15.24 -9.38
N HIS A 42 -14.20 15.01 -8.95
CA HIS A 42 -15.01 16.05 -8.28
C HIS A 42 -15.54 15.62 -6.92
N ILE A 43 -15.85 14.33 -6.77
CA ILE A 43 -16.48 13.80 -5.55
C ILE A 43 -15.65 12.67 -4.98
N HIS A 44 -15.01 12.89 -3.85
CA HIS A 44 -14.35 11.82 -3.12
C HIS A 44 -15.38 11.04 -2.29
N THR A 45 -15.31 9.71 -2.34
CA THR A 45 -16.17 8.82 -1.56
C THR A 45 -15.39 8.28 -0.36
N TYR A 46 -15.89 8.54 0.83
CA TYR A 46 -15.41 7.95 2.07
C TYR A 46 -16.50 7.06 2.67
N ARG A 47 -16.09 6.15 3.57
CA ARG A 47 -17.00 5.30 4.33
C ARG A 47 -16.73 5.40 5.82
N LEU A 48 -17.79 5.55 6.61
CA LEU A 48 -17.74 5.35 8.05
C LEU A 48 -17.69 3.86 8.34
N THR A 49 -16.60 3.40 8.96
CA THR A 49 -16.44 2.02 9.40
C THR A 49 -16.43 1.97 10.92
N SER A 50 -16.90 0.87 11.51
CA SER A 50 -16.81 0.69 12.97
C SER A 50 -15.37 0.76 13.46
N LEU A 51 -14.44 0.22 12.66
CA LEU A 51 -13.01 0.31 12.89
C LEU A 51 -12.50 1.76 12.88
N GLY A 52 -12.86 2.55 11.87
CA GLY A 52 -12.50 3.97 11.79
C GLY A 52 -12.99 4.76 13.00
N LEU A 53 -14.23 4.52 13.44
CA LEU A 53 -14.80 5.15 14.63
C LEU A 53 -14.06 4.76 15.92
N TRP A 54 -13.73 3.48 16.10
CA TRP A 54 -12.94 3.03 17.25
C TRP A 54 -11.51 3.55 17.22
N ASN A 55 -10.92 3.67 16.04
CA ASN A 55 -9.58 4.24 15.86
C ASN A 55 -9.56 5.73 16.20
N ALA A 56 -10.58 6.48 15.77
CA ALA A 56 -10.75 7.87 16.16
C ALA A 56 -10.88 8.00 17.68
N ARG A 57 -11.62 7.09 18.31
CA ARG A 57 -11.73 7.05 19.78
C ARG A 57 -10.39 6.80 20.46
N ALA A 58 -9.63 5.83 19.96
CA ALA A 58 -8.27 5.54 20.44
C ALA A 58 -7.29 6.72 20.22
N ALA A 59 -7.55 7.57 19.23
CA ALA A 59 -6.78 8.78 18.95
C ALA A 59 -7.24 10.01 19.76
N GLY A 60 -8.21 9.83 20.67
CA GLY A 60 -8.69 10.88 21.57
C GLY A 60 -9.95 11.62 21.10
N HIS A 61 -10.53 11.24 19.96
CA HIS A 61 -11.80 11.83 19.50
C HIS A 61 -12.99 11.21 20.24
N ASP A 62 -13.96 12.01 20.65
CA ASP A 62 -15.23 11.49 21.19
C ASP A 62 -16.33 11.48 20.12
N ALA A 63 -17.46 10.85 20.44
CA ALA A 63 -18.58 10.74 19.51
C ALA A 63 -19.20 12.11 19.19
N GLU A 64 -19.16 13.05 20.13
CA GLU A 64 -19.70 14.39 19.96
C GLU A 64 -18.90 15.16 18.91
N GLN A 65 -17.57 15.13 18.98
CA GLN A 65 -16.69 15.73 17.98
C GLN A 65 -16.90 15.15 16.57
N VAL A 66 -17.10 13.83 16.46
CA VAL A 66 -17.38 13.17 15.17
C VAL A 66 -18.73 13.62 14.63
N ILE A 67 -19.76 13.63 15.48
CA ILE A 67 -21.12 14.09 15.12
C ILE A 67 -21.11 15.56 14.70
N ASP A 68 -20.46 16.43 15.48
CA ASP A 68 -20.30 17.85 15.18
C ASP A 68 -19.58 18.07 13.86
N THR A 69 -18.56 17.28 13.57
CA THR A 69 -17.86 17.31 12.29
C THR A 69 -18.82 16.97 11.14
N LEU A 70 -19.60 15.89 11.26
CA LEU A 70 -20.57 15.50 10.25
C LEU A 70 -21.64 16.59 10.07
N LEU A 71 -22.17 17.16 11.14
CA LEU A 71 -23.19 18.21 11.09
C LEU A 71 -22.63 19.51 10.50
N LYS A 72 -21.43 19.93 10.91
CA LYS A 72 -20.77 21.16 10.45
C LYS A 72 -20.57 21.17 8.94
N TYR A 73 -20.08 20.07 8.38
CA TYR A 73 -19.72 20.00 6.96
C TYR A 73 -20.81 19.41 6.07
N SER A 74 -21.93 18.92 6.61
CA SER A 74 -22.95 18.34 5.76
C SER A 74 -23.71 19.40 4.97
N ARG A 75 -23.90 19.16 3.67
CA ARG A 75 -24.77 19.94 2.78
C ARG A 75 -26.25 19.72 3.09
N TYR A 76 -26.60 18.49 3.46
CA TYR A 76 -27.95 18.07 3.78
C TYR A 76 -28.08 17.69 5.25
N ALA A 77 -29.30 17.49 5.74
CA ALA A 77 -29.46 16.99 7.10
C ALA A 77 -28.83 15.60 7.23
N VAL A 78 -27.94 15.43 8.23
CA VAL A 78 -27.34 14.12 8.52
C VAL A 78 -28.46 13.17 8.97
N PRO A 79 -28.56 11.96 8.39
CA PRO A 79 -29.56 10.99 8.80
C PRO A 79 -29.42 10.66 10.30
N HIS A 80 -30.52 10.71 11.04
CA HIS A 80 -30.51 10.47 12.49
C HIS A 80 -29.94 9.09 12.85
N SER A 81 -30.18 8.08 12.00
CA SER A 81 -29.62 6.73 12.17
C SER A 81 -28.09 6.72 12.20
N ILE A 82 -27.42 7.62 11.47
CA ILE A 82 -25.95 7.73 11.48
C ILE A 82 -25.46 8.33 12.80
N LEU A 83 -26.17 9.33 13.32
CA LEU A 83 -25.82 9.97 14.60
C LEU A 83 -25.89 8.95 15.76
N VAL A 84 -26.97 8.16 15.79
CA VAL A 84 -27.15 7.09 16.77
C VAL A 84 -26.09 6.00 16.61
N ASP A 85 -25.85 5.53 15.39
CA ASP A 85 -24.86 4.48 15.10
C ASP A 85 -23.43 4.89 15.49
N VAL A 86 -23.03 6.15 15.23
CA VAL A 86 -21.73 6.69 15.63
C VAL A 86 -21.59 6.69 17.16
N ALA A 87 -22.59 7.21 17.87
CA ALA A 87 -22.58 7.27 19.34
C ALA A 87 -22.53 5.87 19.95
N GLU A 88 -23.40 4.95 19.49
CA GLU A 88 -23.44 3.57 19.98
C GLU A 88 -22.13 2.84 19.70
N THR A 89 -21.60 2.95 18.47
CA THR A 89 -20.38 2.26 18.07
C THR A 89 -19.18 2.74 18.89
N MET A 90 -18.99 4.06 19.02
CA MET A 90 -17.86 4.62 19.77
C MET A 90 -17.98 4.34 21.28
N SER A 91 -19.19 4.25 21.83
CA SER A 91 -19.41 3.90 23.26
C SER A 91 -18.95 2.49 23.65
N ARG A 92 -18.66 1.62 22.66
CA ARG A 92 -18.14 0.27 22.92
C ARG A 92 -16.64 0.28 23.23
N TYR A 93 -15.91 1.28 22.75
CA TYR A 93 -14.48 1.41 23.00
C TYR A 93 -14.22 1.87 24.43
N GLY A 94 -13.24 1.24 25.10
CA GLY A 94 -12.87 1.56 26.48
C GLY A 94 -13.68 0.82 27.55
N ARG A 95 -14.71 0.05 27.18
CA ARG A 95 -15.41 -0.88 28.10
C ARG A 95 -14.53 -2.05 28.51
N LEU A 96 -13.62 -2.45 27.63
CA LEU A 96 -12.59 -3.44 27.88
C LEU A 96 -11.23 -2.75 27.75
N ARG A 97 -10.32 -3.06 28.67
CA ARG A 97 -8.98 -2.48 28.74
C ARG A 97 -7.95 -3.58 28.91
N LEU A 98 -6.90 -3.54 28.12
CA LEU A 98 -5.72 -4.38 28.29
C LEU A 98 -4.70 -3.61 29.11
N GLU A 99 -4.33 -4.16 30.26
CA GLU A 99 -3.42 -3.53 31.21
C GLU A 99 -2.28 -4.49 31.58
N SER A 100 -1.13 -3.92 31.95
CA SER A 100 -0.02 -4.68 32.50
C SER A 100 -0.12 -4.65 34.03
N ASP A 101 -0.58 -5.74 34.61
CA ASP A 101 -0.66 -5.93 36.06
C ASP A 101 0.68 -6.43 36.62
N PRO A 102 1.21 -5.83 37.71
CA PRO A 102 2.49 -6.22 38.30
C PRO A 102 2.57 -7.67 38.80
N ILE A 103 1.43 -8.29 39.15
CA ILE A 103 1.34 -9.62 39.75
C ILE A 103 0.90 -10.66 38.73
N HIS A 104 -0.09 -10.30 37.90
CA HIS A 104 -0.79 -11.20 37.00
C HIS A 104 -0.34 -11.07 35.53
N GLY A 105 0.53 -10.11 35.22
CA GLY A 105 1.00 -9.86 33.86
C GLY A 105 -0.09 -9.20 33.02
N LEU A 106 -0.32 -9.68 31.81
CA LEU A 106 -1.33 -9.09 30.93
C LEU A 106 -2.75 -9.44 31.42
N VAL A 107 -3.55 -8.43 31.72
CA VAL A 107 -4.94 -8.59 32.16
C VAL A 107 -5.91 -7.85 31.23
N LEU A 108 -7.14 -8.36 31.15
CA LEU A 108 -8.28 -7.68 30.55
C LEU A 108 -9.21 -7.23 31.67
N VAL A 109 -9.34 -5.92 31.81
CA VAL A 109 -10.19 -5.23 32.78
C VAL A 109 -11.45 -4.75 32.07
N THR A 110 -12.61 -4.86 32.69
CA THR A 110 -13.88 -4.33 32.15
C THR A 110 -14.49 -3.27 33.06
N THR A 111 -15.20 -2.32 32.48
CA THR A 111 -16.16 -1.46 33.21
C THR A 111 -17.60 -1.98 33.09
N ASP A 112 -17.81 -3.06 32.34
CA ASP A 112 -19.11 -3.66 32.03
C ASP A 112 -19.01 -5.18 32.17
N THR A 113 -19.47 -5.69 33.32
CA THR A 113 -19.36 -7.12 33.64
C THR A 113 -20.17 -8.01 32.70
N ALA A 114 -21.28 -7.51 32.14
CA ALA A 114 -22.07 -8.25 31.17
C ALA A 114 -21.31 -8.47 29.86
N VAL A 115 -20.58 -7.45 29.40
CA VAL A 115 -19.69 -7.56 28.23
C VAL A 115 -18.58 -8.58 28.48
N LEU A 116 -17.97 -8.58 29.67
CA LEU A 116 -16.94 -9.56 30.00
C LEU A 116 -17.48 -11.00 30.01
N GLU A 117 -18.69 -11.23 30.52
CA GLU A 117 -19.34 -12.56 30.46
C GLU A 117 -19.60 -13.03 29.02
N GLU A 118 -19.99 -12.12 28.13
CA GLU A 118 -20.14 -12.39 26.70
C GLU A 118 -18.79 -12.80 26.08
N VAL A 119 -17.74 -12.01 26.36
CA VAL A 119 -16.37 -12.23 25.88
C VAL A 119 -15.82 -13.58 26.34
N ILE A 120 -16.02 -13.94 27.61
CA ILE A 120 -15.55 -15.22 28.19
C ILE A 120 -16.20 -16.41 27.49
N ARG A 121 -17.47 -16.31 27.12
CA ARG A 121 -18.23 -17.40 26.46
C ARG A 121 -17.92 -17.53 24.97
N ALA A 122 -17.32 -16.51 24.35
CA ALA A 122 -17.01 -16.53 22.94
C ALA A 122 -15.95 -17.62 22.63
N LYS A 123 -16.34 -18.60 21.81
CA LYS A 123 -15.51 -19.79 21.49
C LYS A 123 -14.08 -19.49 21.02
N LYS A 124 -13.89 -18.36 20.32
CA LYS A 124 -12.59 -17.93 19.80
C LYS A 124 -11.73 -17.20 20.84
N ILE A 125 -12.36 -16.65 21.89
CA ILE A 125 -11.69 -15.88 22.93
C ILE A 125 -11.36 -16.74 24.13
N ALA A 126 -12.25 -17.64 24.55
CA ALA A 126 -12.07 -18.50 25.72
C ALA A 126 -10.67 -19.18 25.80
N PRO A 127 -10.06 -19.67 24.70
CA PRO A 127 -8.71 -20.27 24.75
C PRO A 127 -7.57 -19.28 25.02
N LEU A 128 -7.81 -17.97 24.87
CA LEU A 128 -6.84 -16.90 25.08
C LEU A 128 -6.84 -16.38 26.52
N LEU A 129 -7.87 -16.73 27.29
CA LEU A 129 -8.10 -16.27 28.65
C LEU A 129 -7.49 -17.25 29.67
N GLY A 130 -6.82 -16.70 30.67
CA GLY A 130 -6.30 -17.41 31.82
C GLY A 130 -7.31 -17.44 32.98
N LYS A 131 -6.79 -17.47 34.21
CA LYS A 131 -7.62 -17.46 35.42
C LYS A 131 -8.32 -16.12 35.57
N ARG A 132 -9.57 -16.16 36.01
CA ARG A 132 -10.30 -14.97 36.45
C ARG A 132 -9.72 -14.51 37.79
N VAL A 133 -9.40 -13.22 37.88
CA VAL A 133 -8.86 -12.60 39.10
C VAL A 133 -10.03 -12.19 40.00
N ASP A 134 -11.00 -11.48 39.44
CA ASP A 134 -12.20 -11.01 40.13
C ASP A 134 -13.39 -10.82 39.16
N ALA A 135 -14.45 -10.12 39.57
CA ALA A 135 -15.63 -9.90 38.76
C ALA A 135 -15.36 -9.09 37.47
N GLU A 136 -14.34 -8.22 37.48
CA GLU A 136 -14.05 -7.25 36.44
C GLU A 136 -12.74 -7.55 35.69
N THR A 137 -11.92 -8.45 36.22
CA THR A 137 -10.56 -8.70 35.72
C THR A 137 -10.32 -10.17 35.40
N ILE A 138 -9.80 -10.43 34.19
CA ILE A 138 -9.35 -11.76 33.77
C ILE A 138 -7.94 -11.71 33.21
N VAL A 139 -7.12 -12.70 33.57
CA VAL A 139 -5.77 -12.84 33.00
C VAL A 139 -5.87 -13.19 31.53
N ILE A 140 -4.98 -12.63 30.71
CA ILE A 140 -4.78 -13.03 29.32
C ILE A 140 -3.48 -13.85 29.26
N HIS A 141 -3.51 -14.96 28.53
CA HIS A 141 -2.29 -15.75 28.35
C HIS A 141 -1.17 -14.90 27.70
N PRO A 142 0.08 -15.00 28.19
CA PRO A 142 1.22 -14.29 27.58
C PRO A 142 1.30 -14.55 26.07
N GLY A 143 1.65 -13.52 25.30
CA GLY A 143 1.70 -13.60 23.83
C GLY A 143 0.34 -13.51 23.12
N GLN A 144 -0.78 -13.64 23.83
CA GLN A 144 -2.11 -13.59 23.22
C GLN A 144 -2.69 -12.17 23.03
N ARG A 145 -1.95 -11.10 23.38
CA ARG A 145 -2.38 -9.68 23.26
C ARG A 145 -2.94 -9.35 21.88
N GLY A 146 -2.31 -9.85 20.80
CA GLY A 146 -2.79 -9.61 19.44
C GLY A 146 -4.06 -10.39 19.10
N HIS A 147 -4.06 -11.69 19.40
CA HIS A 147 -5.19 -12.58 19.15
C HIS A 147 -6.44 -12.14 19.91
N ILE A 148 -6.29 -11.68 21.15
CA ILE A 148 -7.41 -11.18 21.96
C ILE A 148 -7.97 -9.90 21.36
N LYS A 149 -7.13 -8.92 20.97
CA LYS A 149 -7.59 -7.68 20.30
C LYS A 149 -8.33 -7.98 19.00
N GLN A 150 -7.81 -8.88 18.17
CA GLN A 150 -8.47 -9.27 16.92
C GLN A 150 -9.84 -9.91 17.17
N SER A 151 -9.89 -10.83 18.13
CA SER A 151 -11.10 -11.58 18.45
C SER A 151 -12.16 -10.67 19.08
N LEU A 152 -11.74 -9.75 19.94
CA LEU A 152 -12.56 -8.71 20.55
C LEU A 152 -13.13 -7.72 19.50
N MET A 153 -12.29 -7.25 18.58
CA MET A 153 -12.73 -6.40 17.47
C MET A 153 -13.77 -7.11 16.57
N ARG A 154 -13.56 -8.39 16.26
CA ARG A 154 -14.51 -9.22 15.49
C ARG A 154 -15.81 -9.49 16.25
N LEU A 155 -15.75 -9.56 17.58
CA LEU A 155 -16.93 -9.72 18.43
C LEU A 155 -17.69 -8.39 18.60
N GLY A 156 -17.08 -7.26 18.24
CA GLY A 156 -17.69 -5.93 18.33
C GLY A 156 -17.41 -5.19 19.65
N TRP A 157 -16.44 -5.67 20.43
CA TRP A 157 -16.03 -5.12 21.72
C TRP A 157 -14.53 -4.81 21.71
N PRO A 158 -14.06 -3.77 20.99
CA PRO A 158 -12.64 -3.44 20.92
C PRO A 158 -12.09 -3.09 22.30
N ALA A 159 -10.91 -3.62 22.64
CA ALA A 159 -10.20 -3.24 23.86
C ALA A 159 -9.31 -2.02 23.64
N GLU A 160 -9.34 -1.11 24.61
CA GLU A 160 -8.34 -0.06 24.77
C GLU A 160 -7.06 -0.67 25.35
N ASP A 161 -5.89 -0.22 24.89
CA ASP A 161 -4.64 -0.91 25.16
C ASP A 161 -3.66 -0.02 25.94
N PHE A 162 -3.63 -0.21 27.26
CA PHE A 162 -2.77 0.49 28.21
C PHE A 162 -1.56 -0.32 28.64
N ALA A 163 -1.38 -1.54 28.14
CA ALA A 163 -0.27 -2.42 28.51
C ALA A 163 1.11 -1.94 28.00
N GLY A 164 1.21 -0.70 27.49
CA GLY A 164 2.45 -0.04 27.08
C GLY A 164 3.14 -0.67 25.87
N TYR A 165 4.26 -0.05 25.49
CA TYR A 165 5.23 -0.61 24.55
C TYR A 165 6.52 -0.95 25.28
N VAL A 166 7.21 -1.99 24.83
CA VAL A 166 8.61 -2.24 25.18
C VAL A 166 9.44 -1.37 24.25
N ASP A 167 10.22 -0.45 24.80
CA ASP A 167 11.01 0.53 24.03
C ASP A 167 12.16 -0.12 23.25
N GLY A 168 12.48 -1.38 23.55
CA GLY A 168 13.55 -2.15 22.91
C GLY A 168 14.95 -1.64 23.29
N GLU A 169 15.96 -2.20 22.64
CA GLU A 169 17.34 -1.76 22.80
C GLU A 169 17.58 -0.42 22.09
N HIS A 170 18.17 0.54 22.83
CA HIS A 170 18.52 1.87 22.30
C HIS A 170 19.59 1.78 21.21
N HIS A 171 19.37 2.50 20.11
CA HIS A 171 20.32 2.60 19.02
C HIS A 171 20.19 3.98 18.36
N GLU A 172 21.25 4.80 18.40
CA GLU A 172 21.20 6.16 17.86
C GLU A 172 21.09 6.15 16.34
N ILE A 173 20.00 6.73 15.85
CA ILE A 173 19.74 6.91 14.42
C ILE A 173 19.25 8.35 14.24
N ALA A 174 19.88 9.10 13.33
CA ALA A 174 19.42 10.42 12.93
C ALA A 174 19.34 10.53 11.41
N LEU A 175 18.45 11.40 10.92
CA LEU A 175 18.38 11.73 9.50
C LEU A 175 19.53 12.67 9.10
N VAL A 176 20.09 12.44 7.91
CA VAL A 176 21.14 13.27 7.32
C VAL A 176 20.53 14.06 6.16
N GLU A 177 20.12 15.30 6.45
CA GLU A 177 19.45 16.22 5.50
C GLU A 177 20.44 17.09 4.69
N ASN A 178 21.51 16.47 4.17
CA ASN A 178 22.49 17.19 3.36
C ASN A 178 22.01 17.32 1.91
N GLY A 179 21.56 18.51 1.53
CA GLY A 179 21.09 18.81 0.16
C GLY A 179 19.67 18.32 -0.16
N TRP A 180 18.94 17.84 0.84
CA TRP A 180 17.53 17.48 0.77
C TRP A 180 16.89 17.67 2.16
N LYS A 181 15.56 17.75 2.23
CA LYS A 181 14.82 17.77 3.49
C LYS A 181 13.63 16.84 3.42
N VAL A 182 13.23 16.29 4.57
CA VAL A 182 11.98 15.57 4.72
C VAL A 182 10.82 16.50 4.36
N ARG A 183 9.90 16.00 3.52
CA ARG A 183 8.75 16.79 3.07
C ARG A 183 7.75 16.94 4.22
N PRO A 184 6.97 18.04 4.29
CA PRO A 184 6.04 18.27 5.40
C PRO A 184 5.07 17.11 5.67
N TYR A 185 4.49 16.51 4.62
CA TYR A 185 3.59 15.37 4.77
C TYR A 185 4.30 14.11 5.29
N GLN A 186 5.60 13.93 4.99
CA GLN A 186 6.39 12.80 5.47
C GLN A 186 6.71 12.95 6.95
N ALA A 187 7.04 14.17 7.40
CA ALA A 187 7.25 14.49 8.81
C ALA A 187 5.96 14.26 9.61
N LEU A 188 4.82 14.79 9.13
CA LEU A 188 3.51 14.57 9.75
C LEU A 188 3.14 13.08 9.83
N ALA A 189 3.45 12.29 8.79
CA ALA A 189 3.20 10.86 8.81
C ALA A 189 4.03 10.13 9.88
N ALA A 190 5.31 10.48 10.01
CA ALA A 190 6.21 9.90 11.00
C ALA A 190 5.82 10.30 12.44
N GLU A 191 5.50 11.57 12.67
CA GLU A 191 5.04 12.09 13.96
C GLU A 191 3.69 11.47 14.37
N GLY A 192 2.73 11.40 13.44
CA GLY A 192 1.42 10.79 13.68
C GLY A 192 1.52 9.31 14.04
N PHE A 193 2.45 8.59 13.43
CA PHE A 193 2.81 7.23 13.85
C PHE A 193 3.42 7.21 15.25
N TRP A 194 4.43 8.05 15.52
CA TRP A 194 5.18 8.02 16.77
C TRP A 194 4.32 8.26 18.01
N HIS A 195 3.44 9.25 17.95
CA HIS A 195 2.46 9.52 19.02
C HIS A 195 1.47 8.37 19.20
N GLY A 196 1.13 7.67 18.12
CA GLY A 196 0.22 6.53 18.15
C GLY A 196 0.84 5.20 18.57
N GLY A 197 2.17 5.07 18.53
CA GLY A 197 2.93 3.88 18.92
C GLY A 197 2.83 2.68 17.97
N SER A 198 1.68 2.46 17.33
CA SER A 198 1.53 1.50 16.23
C SER A 198 0.47 1.94 15.23
N GLY A 199 0.68 1.62 13.95
CA GLY A 199 -0.31 1.83 12.92
C GLY A 199 0.23 1.87 11.50
N VAL A 200 -0.69 2.10 10.56
CA VAL A 200 -0.41 2.06 9.12
C VAL A 200 -0.38 3.47 8.54
N VAL A 201 0.66 3.77 7.79
CA VAL A 201 0.81 4.97 6.96
C VAL A 201 0.58 4.58 5.51
N VAL A 202 -0.42 5.20 4.90
CA VAL A 202 -0.80 5.00 3.51
C VAL A 202 -0.24 6.15 2.69
N LEU A 203 0.72 5.84 1.84
CA LEU A 203 1.38 6.79 0.98
C LEU A 203 1.57 6.20 -0.41
N PRO A 204 1.22 6.94 -1.47
CA PRO A 204 1.35 6.43 -2.82
C PRO A 204 2.80 6.12 -3.21
N CYS A 205 2.96 5.34 -4.28
CA CYS A 205 4.29 5.08 -4.85
C CYS A 205 4.99 6.40 -5.20
N GLY A 206 6.30 6.47 -4.98
CA GLY A 206 7.08 7.70 -5.22
C GLY A 206 6.93 8.79 -4.14
N ALA A 207 5.97 8.68 -3.21
CA ALA A 207 5.81 9.64 -2.12
C ALA A 207 6.89 9.57 -1.03
N GLY A 208 7.83 8.62 -1.11
CA GLY A 208 8.92 8.44 -0.15
C GLY A 208 8.52 7.67 1.11
N LYS A 209 7.84 6.53 0.96
CA LYS A 209 7.53 5.60 2.08
C LYS A 209 8.78 5.24 2.90
N THR A 210 9.88 4.95 2.23
CA THR A 210 11.18 4.65 2.86
C THR A 210 11.70 5.81 3.72
N ILE A 211 11.52 7.06 3.28
CA ILE A 211 11.89 8.26 4.04
C ILE A 211 11.04 8.39 5.31
N VAL A 212 9.75 8.08 5.24
CA VAL A 212 8.88 8.05 6.43
C VAL A 212 9.33 6.96 7.41
N GLY A 213 9.72 5.79 6.91
CA GLY A 213 10.31 4.73 7.74
C GLY A 213 11.61 5.19 8.42
N ALA A 214 12.52 5.81 7.68
CA ALA A 214 13.76 6.35 8.23
C ALA A 214 13.51 7.47 9.27
N ALA A 215 12.53 8.35 9.03
CA ALA A 215 12.11 9.37 9.99
C ALA A 215 11.53 8.74 11.27
N ALA A 216 10.69 7.70 11.13
CA ALA A 216 10.16 6.95 12.27
C ALA A 216 11.27 6.25 13.07
N MET A 217 12.30 5.72 12.40
CA MET A 217 13.49 5.17 13.06
C MET A 217 14.27 6.24 13.83
N ALA A 218 14.42 7.44 13.26
CA ALA A 218 15.08 8.56 13.92
C ALA A 218 14.31 9.09 15.14
N HIS A 219 12.98 8.99 15.15
CA HIS A 219 12.18 9.23 16.35
C HIS A 219 12.32 8.12 17.38
N ALA A 220 12.38 6.86 16.93
CA ALA A 220 12.44 5.69 17.81
C ALA A 220 13.80 5.53 18.51
N LYS A 221 14.90 5.85 17.82
CA LYS A 221 16.28 5.67 18.33
C LYS A 221 16.49 4.29 18.96
N ALA A 222 16.01 3.26 18.29
CA ALA A 222 16.04 1.89 18.80
C ALA A 222 16.38 0.91 17.68
N THR A 223 16.78 -0.30 18.08
CA THR A 223 16.98 -1.40 17.14
C THR A 223 15.71 -1.64 16.33
N THR A 224 15.88 -1.84 15.03
CA THR A 224 14.76 -1.87 14.08
C THR A 224 14.80 -3.10 13.20
N LEU A 225 13.67 -3.80 13.12
CA LEU A 225 13.44 -4.88 12.16
C LEU A 225 12.56 -4.39 11.02
N ILE A 226 13.07 -4.46 9.79
CA ILE A 226 12.36 -4.04 8.58
C ILE A 226 12.00 -5.29 7.78
N LEU A 227 10.70 -5.53 7.59
CA LEU A 227 10.20 -6.65 6.81
C LEU A 227 9.79 -6.20 5.42
N VAL A 228 10.37 -6.83 4.40
CA VAL A 228 10.19 -6.47 2.99
C VAL A 228 9.76 -7.67 2.15
N THR A 229 9.28 -7.42 0.94
CA THR A 229 8.74 -8.45 0.05
C THR A 229 9.80 -9.37 -0.53
N ASN A 230 10.99 -8.85 -0.84
CA ASN A 230 12.06 -9.60 -1.50
C ASN A 230 13.45 -8.97 -1.25
N THR A 231 14.50 -9.66 -1.70
CA THR A 231 15.90 -9.28 -1.49
C THR A 231 16.29 -7.97 -2.16
N ILE A 232 15.62 -7.55 -3.22
CA ILE A 232 15.98 -6.31 -3.90
C ILE A 232 15.36 -5.11 -3.17
N ALA A 233 14.12 -5.24 -2.69
CA ALA A 233 13.56 -4.28 -1.76
C ALA A 233 14.45 -4.14 -0.50
N ALA A 234 15.03 -5.24 -0.01
CA ALA A 234 15.95 -5.19 1.11
C ALA A 234 17.21 -4.34 0.82
N ARG A 235 17.79 -4.50 -0.38
CA ARG A 235 18.94 -3.70 -0.82
C ARG A 235 18.58 -2.22 -1.01
N GLN A 236 17.42 -1.93 -1.61
CA GLN A 236 16.93 -0.55 -1.75
C GLN A 236 16.77 0.14 -0.39
N TRP A 237 16.17 -0.56 0.59
CA TRP A 237 16.09 -0.07 1.96
C TRP A 237 17.47 0.18 2.56
N ARG A 238 18.41 -0.76 2.40
CA ARG A 238 19.79 -0.60 2.89
C ARG A 238 20.46 0.64 2.30
N ASP A 239 20.43 0.79 0.98
CA ASP A 239 21.10 1.88 0.28
C ASP A 239 20.48 3.24 0.63
N GLU A 240 19.16 3.32 0.75
CA GLU A 240 18.47 4.53 1.17
C GLU A 240 18.79 4.86 2.64
N LEU A 241 18.83 3.89 3.54
CA LEU A 241 19.21 4.11 4.95
C LEU A 241 20.65 4.63 5.07
N LEU A 242 21.61 4.04 4.37
CA LEU A 242 23.00 4.51 4.35
C LEU A 242 23.13 5.92 3.78
N THR A 243 22.29 6.28 2.82
CA THR A 243 22.31 7.60 2.18
C THR A 243 21.64 8.67 3.04
N ARG A 244 20.56 8.32 3.74
CA ARG A 244 19.64 9.27 4.38
C ARG A 244 19.74 9.33 5.89
N THR A 245 20.50 8.43 6.52
CA THR A 245 20.65 8.37 7.97
C THR A 245 22.12 8.36 8.39
N THR A 246 22.36 8.42 9.70
CA THR A 246 23.70 8.30 10.30
C THR A 246 24.23 6.86 10.37
N LEU A 247 23.45 5.87 9.93
CA LEU A 247 23.83 4.45 9.99
C LEU A 247 25.02 4.13 9.09
N THR A 248 25.84 3.21 9.55
CA THR A 248 26.98 2.64 8.81
C THR A 248 26.67 1.25 8.26
N GLU A 249 27.51 0.75 7.34
CA GLU A 249 27.30 -0.57 6.74
C GLU A 249 27.31 -1.72 7.75
N ASP A 250 28.07 -1.57 8.85
CA ASP A 250 28.19 -2.59 9.91
C ASP A 250 26.97 -2.64 10.84
N GLU A 251 26.13 -1.61 10.83
CA GLU A 251 24.93 -1.54 11.66
C GLU A 251 23.70 -2.15 10.96
N ILE A 252 23.80 -2.41 9.65
CA ILE A 252 22.69 -2.90 8.82
C ILE A 252 22.91 -4.35 8.38
N GLY A 253 22.09 -5.27 8.91
CA GLY A 253 22.05 -6.68 8.53
C GLY A 253 21.00 -7.01 7.46
N GLU A 254 21.27 -8.03 6.65
CA GLU A 254 20.28 -8.61 5.72
C GLU A 254 19.93 -10.04 6.15
N TYR A 255 18.64 -10.31 6.32
CA TYR A 255 18.09 -11.61 6.66
C TYR A 255 17.18 -12.15 5.55
N SER A 256 17.80 -12.81 4.58
CA SER A 256 17.17 -13.38 3.39
C SER A 256 17.48 -14.87 3.23
N GLY A 257 16.97 -15.49 2.16
CA GLY A 257 17.28 -16.89 1.86
C GLY A 257 18.77 -17.13 1.58
N SER A 258 19.47 -16.09 1.11
CA SER A 258 20.89 -16.12 0.75
C SER A 258 21.82 -15.62 1.85
N LYS A 259 21.36 -14.71 2.72
CA LYS A 259 22.21 -14.00 3.68
C LYS A 259 21.50 -13.99 5.05
N LYS A 260 22.22 -14.25 6.14
CA LYS A 260 21.62 -14.38 7.49
C LYS A 260 22.43 -13.57 8.49
N GLU A 261 22.40 -12.26 8.34
CA GLU A 261 23.09 -11.32 9.22
C GLU A 261 22.06 -10.56 10.04
N ILE A 262 22.20 -10.63 11.36
CA ILE A 262 21.40 -9.87 12.32
C ILE A 262 22.31 -8.78 12.88
N ARG A 263 21.85 -7.53 12.84
CA ARG A 263 22.48 -6.32 13.39
C ARG A 263 21.42 -5.43 14.05
N ALA A 264 21.85 -4.31 14.63
CA ALA A 264 20.96 -3.34 15.28
C ALA A 264 19.81 -2.87 14.37
N VAL A 265 20.08 -2.71 13.07
CA VAL A 265 19.04 -2.58 12.04
C VAL A 265 19.11 -3.82 11.16
N THR A 266 18.03 -4.60 11.09
CA THR A 266 17.99 -5.81 10.26
C THR A 266 16.86 -5.73 9.25
N ILE A 267 17.17 -6.00 7.98
CA ILE A 267 16.20 -6.02 6.88
C ILE A 267 15.96 -7.47 6.47
N ALA A 268 14.74 -7.96 6.67
CA ALA A 268 14.36 -9.35 6.45
C ALA A 268 13.26 -9.50 5.40
N THR A 269 13.33 -10.56 4.61
CA THR A 269 12.28 -10.85 3.62
C THR A 269 11.13 -11.67 4.24
N TYR A 270 9.87 -11.38 3.88
CA TYR A 270 8.69 -12.12 4.34
C TYR A 270 8.79 -13.63 4.07
N GLN A 271 9.33 -14.03 2.93
CA GLN A 271 9.45 -15.44 2.54
C GLN A 271 10.25 -16.26 3.54
N VAL A 272 11.33 -15.70 4.07
CA VAL A 272 12.18 -16.41 5.05
C VAL A 272 11.43 -16.68 6.35
N MET A 273 10.56 -15.76 6.79
CA MET A 273 9.74 -15.93 7.98
C MET A 273 8.70 -17.06 7.81
N THR A 274 8.21 -17.28 6.59
CA THR A 274 7.22 -18.30 6.29
C THR A 274 7.79 -19.70 6.02
N LYS A 275 9.12 -19.86 5.96
CA LYS A 275 9.75 -21.14 5.65
C LYS A 275 9.63 -22.12 6.82
N LYS A 276 9.00 -23.27 6.58
CA LYS A 276 8.89 -24.35 7.57
C LYS A 276 10.09 -25.29 7.50
N LYS A 277 10.60 -25.70 8.66
CA LYS A 277 11.54 -26.80 8.84
C LYS A 277 10.94 -27.73 9.90
N ASN A 278 10.72 -29.00 9.55
CA ASN A 278 10.09 -30.01 10.42
C ASN A 278 8.71 -29.59 10.97
N GLY A 279 7.88 -28.92 10.17
CA GLY A 279 6.55 -28.47 10.57
C GLY A 279 6.50 -27.20 11.42
N VAL A 280 7.65 -26.75 11.94
CA VAL A 280 7.83 -25.49 12.69
C VAL A 280 8.41 -24.42 11.76
N TYR A 281 8.05 -23.16 11.95
CA TYR A 281 8.62 -22.06 11.17
C TYR A 281 10.06 -21.80 11.62
N ALA A 282 11.00 -21.89 10.69
CA ALA A 282 12.42 -22.09 10.98
C ALA A 282 13.16 -20.82 11.45
N HIS A 283 12.51 -19.66 11.35
CA HIS A 283 13.13 -18.34 11.52
C HIS A 283 12.30 -17.42 12.43
N LEU A 284 11.38 -17.98 13.22
CA LEU A 284 10.61 -17.20 14.20
C LEU A 284 11.51 -16.56 15.24
N ASP A 285 12.60 -17.25 15.60
CA ASP A 285 13.60 -16.76 16.55
C ASP A 285 14.11 -15.36 16.19
N LEU A 286 14.07 -14.92 14.92
CA LEU A 286 14.48 -13.56 14.52
C LEU A 286 13.76 -12.46 15.35
N PHE A 287 12.49 -12.68 15.65
CA PHE A 287 11.69 -11.72 16.42
C PHE A 287 12.03 -11.71 17.91
N ASP A 288 12.68 -12.77 18.39
CA ASP A 288 13.08 -12.96 19.77
C ASP A 288 14.61 -12.82 19.97
N THR A 289 15.40 -12.78 18.88
CA THR A 289 16.87 -12.79 18.97
C THR A 289 17.44 -11.45 19.39
N HIS A 290 16.71 -10.36 19.19
CA HIS A 290 17.06 -9.00 19.57
C HIS A 290 15.83 -8.31 20.15
N ASP A 291 16.05 -7.38 21.07
CA ASP A 291 14.95 -6.61 21.64
C ASP A 291 14.61 -5.42 20.74
N TRP A 292 13.91 -5.71 19.64
CA TRP A 292 13.51 -4.71 18.66
C TRP A 292 12.64 -3.62 19.30
N GLY A 293 13.02 -2.34 19.18
CA GLY A 293 12.18 -1.22 19.60
C GLY A 293 11.13 -0.83 18.54
N LEU A 294 11.45 -1.08 17.27
CA LEU A 294 10.57 -0.77 16.14
C LEU A 294 10.54 -1.91 15.12
N ILE A 295 9.35 -2.21 14.60
CA ILE A 295 9.17 -3.11 13.46
C ILE A 295 8.47 -2.35 12.34
N ILE A 296 9.08 -2.37 11.16
CA ILE A 296 8.54 -1.75 9.95
C ILE A 296 8.11 -2.86 8.99
N TYR A 297 6.87 -2.81 8.53
CA TYR A 297 6.32 -3.69 7.49
C TYR A 297 6.19 -2.88 6.21
N ASP A 298 6.95 -3.22 5.18
CA ASP A 298 6.84 -2.60 3.86
C ASP A 298 5.89 -3.38 2.95
N GLU A 299 5.16 -2.66 2.10
CA GLU A 299 4.06 -3.16 1.26
C GLU A 299 3.12 -4.11 2.02
N VAL A 300 2.56 -3.60 3.12
CA VAL A 300 1.70 -4.33 4.07
C VAL A 300 0.55 -5.10 3.40
N HIS A 301 0.04 -4.62 2.27
CA HIS A 301 -1.00 -5.30 1.49
C HIS A 301 -0.57 -6.68 0.94
N LEU A 302 0.73 -6.95 0.86
CA LEU A 302 1.31 -8.23 0.43
C LEU A 302 1.67 -9.15 1.60
N LEU A 303 1.31 -8.78 2.83
CA LEU A 303 1.60 -9.62 4.00
C LEU A 303 0.97 -11.01 3.84
N PRO A 304 1.76 -12.09 3.93
CA PRO A 304 1.23 -13.44 3.88
C PRO A 304 0.39 -13.77 5.12
N ALA A 305 -0.74 -14.47 4.92
CA ALA A 305 -1.63 -14.95 5.99
C ALA A 305 -0.91 -15.62 7.20
N PRO A 306 0.16 -16.43 7.02
CA PRO A 306 0.89 -17.00 8.14
C PRO A 306 1.60 -15.97 9.02
N ILE A 307 2.15 -14.89 8.45
CA ILE A 307 2.87 -13.87 9.22
C ILE A 307 1.95 -13.23 10.26
N PHE A 308 0.68 -13.01 9.95
CA PHE A 308 -0.32 -12.49 10.89
C PHE A 308 -0.47 -13.30 12.17
N ARG A 309 -0.21 -14.62 12.12
CA ARG A 309 -0.31 -15.49 13.31
C ARG A 309 0.90 -15.39 14.22
N PHE A 310 2.08 -15.10 13.68
CA PHE A 310 3.34 -15.07 14.45
C PHE A 310 3.58 -13.73 15.14
N THR A 311 3.02 -12.67 14.59
CA THR A 311 3.23 -11.31 15.07
C THR A 311 2.33 -10.92 16.25
N ALA A 312 1.53 -11.85 16.77
CA ALA A 312 0.74 -11.66 17.99
C ALA A 312 1.60 -11.63 19.26
N ASP A 313 2.71 -12.37 19.28
CA ASP A 313 3.66 -12.39 20.41
C ASP A 313 4.49 -11.10 20.48
N ILE A 314 4.56 -10.35 19.38
CA ILE A 314 5.37 -9.15 19.22
C ILE A 314 4.58 -7.86 19.47
N GLN A 315 3.36 -7.99 19.99
CA GLN A 315 2.40 -6.88 20.09
C GLN A 315 2.82 -5.76 21.05
N SER A 316 3.74 -6.06 21.96
CA SER A 316 4.35 -5.09 22.87
C SER A 316 5.34 -4.14 22.18
N ARG A 317 5.76 -4.39 20.94
CA ARG A 317 6.72 -3.51 20.22
C ARG A 317 6.01 -2.43 19.41
N ARG A 318 6.70 -1.35 19.05
CA ARG A 318 6.13 -0.37 18.10
C ARG A 318 6.12 -0.94 16.68
N ARG A 319 5.04 -0.69 15.93
CA ARG A 319 4.83 -1.30 14.59
C ARG A 319 4.34 -0.28 13.58
N LEU A 320 5.15 -0.03 12.56
CA LEU A 320 4.82 0.84 11.44
C LEU A 320 4.50 -0.02 10.21
N GLY A 321 3.32 0.17 9.64
CA GLY A 321 2.98 -0.38 8.33
C GLY A 321 3.10 0.69 7.25
N LEU A 322 3.82 0.40 6.18
CA LEU A 322 3.95 1.26 5.00
C LEU A 322 3.27 0.60 3.80
N THR A 323 2.33 1.29 3.17
CA THR A 323 1.64 0.75 1.98
C THR A 323 1.16 1.86 1.06
N ALA A 324 1.04 1.56 -0.23
CA ALA A 324 0.37 2.46 -1.18
C ALA A 324 -1.15 2.28 -1.22
N THR A 325 -1.64 1.13 -0.78
CA THR A 325 -3.06 0.79 -0.74
C THR A 325 -3.35 -0.06 0.49
N LEU A 326 -4.49 0.18 1.12
CA LEU A 326 -5.01 -0.70 2.16
C LEU A 326 -5.92 -1.79 1.60
N VAL A 327 -6.43 -1.58 0.38
CA VAL A 327 -7.38 -2.51 -0.22
C VAL A 327 -6.67 -3.84 -0.51
N ARG A 328 -7.28 -4.98 -0.20
CA ARG A 328 -6.75 -6.32 -0.50
C ARG A 328 -7.75 -7.12 -1.30
N GLU A 329 -7.25 -7.90 -2.26
CA GLU A 329 -8.10 -8.75 -3.11
C GLU A 329 -8.77 -9.90 -2.35
N ASP A 330 -8.18 -10.31 -1.23
CA ASP A 330 -8.73 -11.35 -0.35
C ASP A 330 -9.69 -10.80 0.73
N GLY A 331 -9.91 -9.48 0.78
CA GLY A 331 -10.79 -8.82 1.74
C GLY A 331 -10.31 -8.87 3.19
N LEU A 332 -9.05 -9.25 3.45
CA LEU A 332 -8.49 -9.40 4.81
C LEU A 332 -7.78 -8.14 5.31
N GLU A 333 -8.25 -6.97 4.90
CA GLU A 333 -7.71 -5.66 5.27
C GLU A 333 -7.83 -5.41 6.78
N GLY A 334 -8.93 -5.86 7.39
CA GLY A 334 -9.14 -5.81 8.84
C GLY A 334 -8.08 -6.57 9.65
N GLU A 335 -7.40 -7.57 9.06
CA GLU A 335 -6.31 -8.28 9.74
C GLU A 335 -5.04 -7.45 9.84
N VAL A 336 -4.79 -6.54 8.87
CA VAL A 336 -3.67 -5.61 8.90
C VAL A 336 -3.81 -4.65 10.08
N PHE A 337 -4.99 -4.06 10.26
CA PHE A 337 -5.23 -3.11 11.35
C PHE A 337 -5.20 -3.75 12.72
N SER A 338 -5.73 -4.98 12.81
CA SER A 338 -5.61 -5.76 14.03
C SER A 338 -4.15 -6.05 14.39
N LEU A 339 -3.28 -6.15 13.39
CA LEU A 339 -1.91 -6.54 13.59
C LEU A 339 -0.98 -5.36 13.88
N ILE A 340 -0.96 -4.40 12.97
CA ILE A 340 -0.05 -3.27 12.99
C ILE A 340 -0.65 -2.14 13.81
N GLY A 341 -1.97 -1.98 13.79
CA GLY A 341 -2.67 -0.87 14.43
C GLY A 341 -3.45 -0.03 13.42
N PRO A 342 -4.13 1.02 13.90
CA PRO A 342 -5.04 1.82 13.08
C PRO A 342 -4.32 2.54 11.92
N LYS A 343 -5.10 3.02 10.95
CA LYS A 343 -4.59 3.97 9.95
C LYS A 343 -4.18 5.26 10.68
N ARG A 344 -2.90 5.63 10.62
CA ARG A 344 -2.36 6.83 11.29
C ARG A 344 -2.25 8.01 10.34
N TYR A 345 -2.05 7.72 9.07
CA TYR A 345 -1.88 8.75 8.06
C TYR A 345 -2.30 8.22 6.68
N ASP A 346 -2.95 9.08 5.91
CA ASP A 346 -3.45 8.76 4.57
C ASP A 346 -3.47 10.05 3.75
N VAL A 347 -2.77 10.05 2.63
CA VAL A 347 -2.76 11.20 1.71
C VAL A 347 -3.07 10.71 0.30
N PRO A 348 -4.15 11.21 -0.34
CA PRO A 348 -4.49 10.86 -1.71
C PRO A 348 -3.41 11.28 -2.71
N TRP A 349 -3.28 10.51 -3.80
CA TRP A 349 -2.33 10.78 -4.88
C TRP A 349 -2.41 12.22 -5.40
N LYS A 350 -3.62 12.68 -5.75
CA LYS A 350 -3.87 14.03 -6.30
C LYS A 350 -3.37 15.16 -5.41
N GLU A 351 -3.35 14.96 -4.09
CA GLU A 351 -2.89 16.00 -3.17
C GLU A 351 -1.37 16.15 -3.25
N ILE A 352 -0.65 15.03 -3.26
CA ILE A 352 0.82 15.01 -3.40
C ILE A 352 1.20 15.50 -4.80
N GLU A 353 0.41 15.18 -5.82
CA GLU A 353 0.54 15.71 -7.17
C GLU A 353 0.33 17.23 -7.21
N SER A 354 -0.74 17.75 -6.61
CA SER A 354 -1.04 19.20 -6.57
C SER A 354 0.04 20.00 -5.82
N GLN A 355 0.73 19.38 -4.88
CA GLN A 355 1.86 19.96 -4.15
C GLN A 355 3.19 19.86 -4.94
N GLY A 356 3.17 19.29 -6.15
CA GLY A 356 4.34 19.16 -7.03
C GLY A 356 5.34 18.07 -6.60
N TYR A 357 4.96 17.20 -5.68
CA TYR A 357 5.84 16.16 -5.13
C TYR A 357 5.83 14.87 -5.95
N ILE A 358 4.78 14.67 -6.74
CA ILE A 358 4.55 13.58 -7.69
C ILE A 358 4.09 14.20 -9.01
N ALA A 359 4.46 13.62 -10.14
CA ALA A 359 4.03 14.13 -11.44
C ALA A 359 2.60 13.73 -11.80
N PRO A 360 1.88 14.57 -12.55
CA PRO A 360 0.75 14.11 -13.35
C PRO A 360 1.23 13.00 -14.31
N ALA A 361 0.52 11.89 -14.31
CA ALA A 361 0.66 10.84 -15.30
C ALA A 361 -0.61 10.79 -16.16
N GLU A 362 -0.44 10.88 -17.47
CA GLU A 362 -1.54 10.71 -18.43
C GLU A 362 -1.63 9.23 -18.84
N CYS A 363 -2.74 8.57 -18.50
CA CYS A 363 -3.02 7.20 -18.93
C CYS A 363 -3.83 7.22 -20.23
N ILE A 364 -3.27 6.65 -21.29
CA ILE A 364 -3.84 6.64 -22.63
C ILE A 364 -4.07 5.18 -23.06
N GLU A 365 -5.33 4.78 -23.20
CA GLU A 365 -5.72 3.51 -23.81
C GLU A 365 -5.78 3.68 -25.33
N VAL A 366 -4.90 2.99 -26.05
CA VAL A 366 -4.90 2.97 -27.51
C VAL A 366 -5.64 1.74 -27.98
N ARG A 367 -6.84 1.93 -28.51
CA ARG A 367 -7.66 0.84 -29.02
C ARG A 367 -7.27 0.47 -30.45
N VAL A 368 -6.94 -0.80 -30.66
CA VAL A 368 -6.62 -1.36 -31.97
C VAL A 368 -7.77 -2.19 -32.50
N THR A 369 -8.11 -1.98 -33.76
CA THR A 369 -9.04 -2.84 -34.49
C THR A 369 -8.25 -3.97 -35.14
N LEU A 370 -8.51 -5.21 -34.75
CA LEU A 370 -7.85 -6.37 -35.35
C LEU A 370 -8.21 -6.51 -36.82
N THR A 371 -7.25 -6.98 -37.63
CA THR A 371 -7.52 -7.36 -39.01
C THR A 371 -8.50 -8.55 -39.07
N GLU A 372 -9.15 -8.77 -40.20
CA GLU A 372 -10.09 -9.90 -40.36
C GLU A 372 -9.41 -11.25 -40.08
N ALA A 373 -8.16 -11.43 -40.54
CA ALA A 373 -7.38 -12.64 -40.28
C ALA A 373 -7.07 -12.84 -38.78
N GLU A 374 -6.65 -11.78 -38.08
CA GLU A 374 -6.40 -11.83 -36.63
C GLU A 374 -7.69 -12.07 -35.84
N ARG A 375 -8.82 -11.47 -36.27
CA ARG A 375 -10.13 -11.65 -35.64
C ARG A 375 -10.64 -13.09 -35.83
N LEU A 376 -10.45 -13.67 -37.01
CA LEU A 376 -10.79 -15.07 -37.27
C LEU A 376 -9.93 -16.00 -36.40
N ALA A 377 -8.61 -15.79 -36.35
CA ALA A 377 -7.70 -16.58 -35.53
C ALA A 377 -8.07 -16.52 -34.03
N TYR A 378 -8.45 -15.33 -33.54
CA TYR A 378 -8.95 -15.16 -32.18
C TYR A 378 -10.28 -15.88 -31.94
N ALA A 379 -11.23 -15.79 -32.88
CA ALA A 379 -12.54 -16.43 -32.75
C ALA A 379 -12.45 -17.96 -32.70
N THR A 380 -11.51 -18.55 -33.45
CA THR A 380 -11.26 -19.99 -33.48
C THR A 380 -10.28 -20.47 -32.40
N ALA A 381 -9.71 -19.57 -31.61
CA ALA A 381 -8.77 -19.93 -30.56
C ALA A 381 -9.49 -20.56 -29.36
N GLU A 382 -8.84 -21.58 -28.78
CA GLU A 382 -9.24 -22.16 -27.50
C GLU A 382 -9.34 -21.08 -26.42
N PRO A 383 -10.33 -21.15 -25.51
CA PRO A 383 -10.58 -20.10 -24.51
C PRO A 383 -9.35 -19.67 -23.72
N GLU A 384 -8.49 -20.62 -23.37
CA GLU A 384 -7.25 -20.40 -22.60
C GLU A 384 -6.18 -19.61 -23.37
N ASN A 385 -6.19 -19.71 -24.71
CA ASN A 385 -5.23 -19.04 -25.58
C ASN A 385 -5.74 -17.71 -26.14
N ARG A 386 -7.04 -17.43 -26.03
CA ARG A 386 -7.66 -16.23 -26.60
C ARG A 386 -6.94 -14.94 -26.24
N TYR A 387 -6.55 -14.78 -24.97
CA TYR A 387 -5.83 -13.58 -24.56
C TYR A 387 -4.45 -13.47 -25.20
N ARG A 388 -3.69 -14.57 -25.24
CA ARG A 388 -2.39 -14.59 -25.91
C ARG A 388 -2.54 -14.14 -27.37
N TYR A 389 -3.52 -14.70 -28.09
CA TYR A 389 -3.78 -14.33 -29.48
C TYR A 389 -4.09 -12.84 -29.66
N CYS A 390 -5.03 -12.28 -28.90
CA CYS A 390 -5.37 -10.85 -29.05
C CYS A 390 -4.29 -9.91 -28.51
N ALA A 391 -3.45 -10.36 -27.58
CA ALA A 391 -2.38 -9.57 -27.00
C ALA A 391 -1.12 -9.52 -27.87
N THR A 392 -0.84 -10.54 -28.70
CA THR A 392 0.38 -10.66 -29.51
C THR A 392 0.18 -10.36 -31.00
N THR A 393 -0.85 -9.60 -31.35
CA THR A 393 -1.18 -9.32 -32.76
C THR A 393 -0.17 -8.38 -33.42
N ALA A 394 0.00 -8.54 -34.74
CA ALA A 394 0.87 -7.68 -35.53
C ALA A 394 0.33 -6.25 -35.56
N THR A 395 -0.99 -6.09 -35.49
CA THR A 395 -1.64 -4.78 -35.38
C THR A 395 -1.18 -4.01 -34.14
N LYS A 396 -1.10 -4.64 -32.96
CA LYS A 396 -0.55 -3.98 -31.75
C LYS A 396 0.91 -3.60 -31.93
N ARG A 397 1.71 -4.46 -32.56
CA ARG A 397 3.13 -4.22 -32.83
C ARG A 397 3.36 -2.91 -33.60
N LYS A 398 2.61 -2.68 -34.67
CA LYS A 398 2.68 -1.45 -35.48
C LYS A 398 2.40 -0.18 -34.68
N VAL A 399 1.46 -0.25 -33.73
CA VAL A 399 1.16 0.88 -32.84
C VAL A 399 2.32 1.15 -31.89
N VAL A 400 2.92 0.12 -31.29
CA VAL A 400 4.11 0.27 -30.44
C VAL A 400 5.27 0.90 -31.22
N GLU A 401 5.52 0.47 -32.46
CA GLU A 401 6.53 1.08 -33.34
C GLU A 401 6.26 2.56 -33.60
N THR A 402 4.99 2.91 -33.85
CA THR A 402 4.59 4.30 -34.12
C THR A 402 4.79 5.17 -32.88
N LEU A 403 4.32 4.72 -31.72
CA LEU A 403 4.50 5.43 -30.45
C LEU A 403 5.98 5.59 -30.07
N THR A 404 6.79 4.55 -30.27
CA THR A 404 8.22 4.61 -29.97
C THR A 404 8.93 5.61 -30.87
N LYS A 405 8.54 5.72 -32.15
CA LYS A 405 9.07 6.74 -33.08
C LYS A 405 8.63 8.15 -32.70
N MET A 406 7.37 8.34 -32.31
CA MET A 406 6.86 9.64 -31.84
C MET A 406 7.59 10.11 -30.59
N HIS A 407 7.99 9.19 -29.73
CA HIS A 407 8.72 9.43 -28.49
C HIS A 407 10.22 9.13 -28.60
N ALA A 408 10.81 9.22 -29.79
CA ALA A 408 12.22 8.87 -30.01
C ALA A 408 13.20 9.71 -29.18
N ASP A 409 12.78 10.90 -28.73
CA ASP A 409 13.57 11.77 -27.87
C ASP A 409 13.36 11.55 -26.38
N ASP A 410 12.35 10.79 -26.00
CA ASP A 410 12.01 10.45 -24.62
C ASP A 410 12.64 9.12 -24.20
N GLN A 411 12.71 8.87 -22.89
CA GLN A 411 13.01 7.55 -22.35
C GLN A 411 11.74 6.68 -22.39
N VAL A 412 11.69 5.73 -23.33
CA VAL A 412 10.56 4.85 -23.62
C VAL A 412 10.81 3.45 -23.06
N LEU A 413 9.92 3.00 -22.17
CA LEU A 413 9.94 1.64 -21.63
C LEU A 413 8.79 0.82 -22.22
N VAL A 414 9.11 -0.19 -23.02
CA VAL A 414 8.11 -1.10 -23.62
C VAL A 414 7.97 -2.35 -22.75
N ILE A 415 6.75 -2.69 -22.37
CA ILE A 415 6.44 -3.71 -21.37
C ILE A 415 5.48 -4.74 -21.95
N GLY A 416 5.79 -6.03 -21.75
CA GLY A 416 4.88 -7.12 -22.12
C GLY A 416 5.02 -8.36 -21.26
N GLN A 417 4.02 -9.24 -21.38
CA GLN A 417 3.99 -10.53 -20.69
C GLN A 417 4.69 -11.63 -21.50
N TYR A 418 4.47 -11.66 -22.81
CA TYR A 418 4.87 -12.78 -23.67
C TYR A 418 6.27 -12.59 -24.23
N ILE A 419 7.18 -13.52 -23.93
CA ILE A 419 8.60 -13.42 -24.31
C ILE A 419 8.77 -13.34 -25.82
N ASP A 420 8.11 -14.22 -26.58
CA ASP A 420 8.20 -14.25 -28.05
C ASP A 420 7.76 -12.92 -28.68
N GLN A 421 6.71 -12.29 -28.12
CA GLN A 421 6.26 -10.97 -28.56
C GLN A 421 7.31 -9.89 -28.31
N LEU A 422 8.00 -9.96 -27.16
CA LEU A 422 9.02 -8.99 -26.80
C LEU A 422 10.30 -9.16 -27.63
N ASP A 423 10.64 -10.39 -28.01
CA ASP A 423 11.72 -10.66 -28.96
C ASP A 423 11.47 -9.97 -30.29
N GLU A 424 10.30 -10.19 -30.88
CA GLU A 424 9.90 -9.54 -32.14
C GLU A 424 9.94 -8.01 -32.02
N LEU A 425 9.45 -7.45 -30.91
CA LEU A 425 9.50 -6.00 -30.68
C LEU A 425 10.93 -5.50 -30.54
N SER A 426 11.79 -6.21 -29.82
CA SER A 426 13.20 -5.86 -29.64
C SER A 426 13.97 -5.85 -30.97
N GLU A 427 13.73 -6.86 -31.81
CA GLU A 427 14.33 -6.95 -33.15
C GLU A 427 13.87 -5.82 -34.07
N VAL A 428 12.56 -5.56 -34.13
CA VAL A 428 11.98 -4.54 -35.01
C VAL A 428 12.36 -3.13 -34.58
N LEU A 429 12.32 -2.84 -33.27
CA LEU A 429 12.73 -1.55 -32.72
C LEU A 429 14.26 -1.39 -32.67
N LYS A 430 15.02 -2.49 -32.77
CA LYS A 430 16.49 -2.54 -32.62
C LYS A 430 16.94 -2.02 -31.25
N VAL A 431 16.27 -2.44 -30.19
CA VAL A 431 16.51 -1.99 -28.82
C VAL A 431 16.78 -3.18 -27.89
N PRO A 432 17.52 -2.99 -26.78
CA PRO A 432 17.81 -4.08 -25.85
C PRO A 432 16.55 -4.64 -25.17
N LEU A 433 16.61 -5.91 -24.79
CA LEU A 433 15.53 -6.65 -24.15
C LEU A 433 16.01 -7.30 -22.84
N ILE A 434 15.24 -7.10 -21.78
CA ILE A 434 15.45 -7.74 -20.47
C ILE A 434 14.33 -8.75 -20.21
N LYS A 435 14.74 -9.99 -19.92
CA LYS A 435 13.88 -11.13 -19.60
C LYS A 435 14.30 -11.80 -18.30
N GLY A 436 13.63 -12.90 -17.95
CA GLY A 436 13.88 -13.63 -16.71
C GLY A 436 15.25 -14.29 -16.63
N ASP A 437 15.74 -14.77 -17.77
CA ASP A 437 17.04 -15.40 -17.95
C ASP A 437 18.19 -14.39 -18.16
N THR A 438 17.89 -13.10 -18.33
CA THR A 438 18.93 -12.05 -18.42
C THR A 438 19.75 -12.00 -17.13
N PRO A 439 21.09 -12.20 -17.19
CA PRO A 439 21.95 -12.18 -16.01
C PRO A 439 21.85 -10.87 -15.23
N ILE A 440 21.97 -10.94 -13.90
CA ILE A 440 21.83 -9.78 -12.99
C ILE A 440 22.76 -8.64 -13.38
N LYS A 441 24.04 -8.95 -13.66
CA LYS A 441 25.03 -7.93 -14.07
C LYS A 441 24.65 -7.21 -15.36
N GLU A 442 24.13 -7.95 -16.34
CA GLU A 442 23.72 -7.38 -17.62
C GLU A 442 22.45 -6.54 -17.47
N ARG A 443 21.52 -7.01 -16.65
CA ARG A 443 20.32 -6.27 -16.27
C ARG A 443 20.66 -4.93 -15.62
N GLU A 444 21.55 -4.90 -14.64
CA GLU A 444 22.03 -3.68 -13.98
C GLU A 444 22.70 -2.73 -14.96
N ARG A 445 23.54 -3.26 -15.86
CA ARG A 445 24.19 -2.48 -16.93
C ARG A 445 23.16 -1.80 -17.83
N LEU A 446 22.20 -2.55 -18.36
CA LEU A 446 21.17 -2.03 -19.28
C LEU A 446 20.28 -0.99 -18.60
N PHE A 447 19.90 -1.19 -17.32
CA PHE A 447 19.15 -0.18 -16.59
C PHE A 447 19.95 1.09 -16.32
N ASN A 448 21.25 0.98 -16.07
CA ASN A 448 22.12 2.16 -15.90
C ASN A 448 22.28 2.93 -17.22
N LEU A 449 22.46 2.23 -18.35
CA LEU A 449 22.49 2.85 -19.68
C LEU A 449 21.16 3.56 -20.00
N PHE A 450 20.03 2.98 -19.61
CA PHE A 450 18.75 3.62 -19.80
C PHE A 450 18.62 4.85 -18.91
N ARG A 451 18.98 4.76 -17.61
CA ARG A 451 18.89 5.86 -16.64
C ARG A 451 19.74 7.07 -17.04
N THR A 452 20.94 6.84 -17.57
CA THR A 452 21.84 7.88 -18.09
C THR A 452 21.38 8.47 -19.43
N GLY A 453 20.45 7.82 -20.11
CA GLY A 453 19.93 8.23 -21.42
C GLY A 453 20.80 7.81 -22.61
N GLU A 454 21.85 7.00 -22.38
CA GLU A 454 22.64 6.39 -23.46
C GLU A 454 21.79 5.48 -24.34
N ILE A 455 20.84 4.76 -23.75
CA ILE A 455 19.74 4.12 -24.48
C ILE A 455 18.43 4.82 -24.14
N LYS A 456 17.70 5.24 -25.16
CA LYS A 456 16.40 5.91 -24.99
C LYS A 456 15.23 4.94 -24.95
N CYS A 457 15.38 3.73 -25.46
CA CYS A 457 14.30 2.74 -25.49
C CYS A 457 14.77 1.38 -24.97
N LEU A 458 13.95 0.74 -24.14
CA LEU A 458 14.22 -0.56 -23.53
C LEU A 458 12.95 -1.41 -23.50
N VAL A 459 13.07 -2.69 -23.86
CA VAL A 459 11.96 -3.66 -23.78
C VAL A 459 12.15 -4.54 -22.55
N VAL A 460 11.11 -4.74 -21.76
CA VAL A 460 11.17 -5.52 -20.51
C VAL A 460 10.00 -6.48 -20.36
N SER A 461 10.29 -7.69 -19.87
CA SER A 461 9.27 -8.69 -19.56
C SER A 461 8.71 -8.58 -18.14
N LYS A 462 7.68 -9.40 -17.85
CA LYS A 462 7.08 -9.57 -16.51
C LYS A 462 8.10 -9.84 -15.39
N VAL A 463 9.34 -10.28 -15.68
CA VAL A 463 10.34 -10.53 -14.62
C VAL A 463 10.88 -9.24 -13.98
N ALA A 464 10.54 -8.07 -14.53
CA ALA A 464 10.72 -6.79 -13.85
C ALA A 464 9.64 -6.50 -12.77
N ASN A 465 8.68 -7.41 -12.53
CA ASN A 465 7.43 -7.08 -11.83
C ASN A 465 7.51 -6.81 -10.32
N PHE A 466 8.49 -7.29 -9.55
CA PHE A 466 8.34 -7.23 -8.09
C PHE A 466 9.49 -6.56 -7.34
N SER A 467 10.60 -6.32 -8.00
CA SER A 467 11.84 -6.24 -7.26
C SER A 467 12.90 -5.41 -7.94
N ILE A 468 12.60 -4.53 -8.89
CA ILE A 468 13.66 -3.72 -9.47
C ILE A 468 13.22 -2.27 -9.54
N ASP A 469 14.15 -1.38 -9.18
CA ASP A 469 14.11 0.05 -9.50
C ASP A 469 14.03 0.18 -11.03
N LEU A 470 12.81 0.15 -11.56
CA LEU A 470 12.57 0.43 -12.96
C LEU A 470 13.09 1.84 -13.21
N PRO A 471 14.00 2.03 -14.17
CA PRO A 471 14.64 3.32 -14.33
C PRO A 471 13.59 4.36 -14.76
N ASP A 472 13.80 5.59 -14.30
CA ASP A 472 12.90 6.72 -14.58
C ASP A 472 12.60 6.81 -16.08
N ALA A 473 11.35 6.53 -16.46
CA ALA A 473 10.88 6.61 -17.83
C ALA A 473 9.88 7.75 -17.95
N THR A 474 9.97 8.50 -19.03
CA THR A 474 8.98 9.53 -19.37
C THR A 474 7.77 8.91 -20.05
N VAL A 475 7.98 7.81 -20.79
CA VAL A 475 6.93 7.12 -21.53
C VAL A 475 7.00 5.63 -21.23
N ALA A 476 5.88 5.04 -20.83
CA ALA A 476 5.73 3.60 -20.67
C ALA A 476 4.67 3.07 -21.63
N ILE A 477 4.99 2.02 -22.39
CA ILE A 477 4.07 1.40 -23.36
C ILE A 477 3.84 -0.06 -22.95
N GLN A 478 2.64 -0.37 -22.48
CA GLN A 478 2.23 -1.75 -22.19
C GLN A 478 1.57 -2.36 -23.42
N VAL A 479 2.23 -3.35 -24.03
CA VAL A 479 1.72 -4.09 -25.19
C VAL A 479 0.87 -5.29 -24.78
N SER A 480 1.22 -5.96 -23.69
CA SER A 480 0.45 -7.07 -23.12
C SER A 480 0.52 -7.01 -21.60
N GLY A 481 -0.64 -7.10 -20.95
CA GLY A 481 -0.77 -7.07 -19.49
C GLY A 481 -0.72 -8.46 -18.90
N ALA A 482 -0.18 -8.58 -17.69
CA ALA A 482 -0.26 -9.81 -16.95
C ALA A 482 -1.56 -9.81 -16.13
N PHE A 483 -2.38 -10.84 -16.30
CA PHE A 483 -3.51 -11.09 -15.43
C PHE A 483 -3.05 -11.14 -13.98
N GLY A 484 -3.54 -10.20 -13.19
CA GLY A 484 -3.14 -9.98 -11.82
C GLY A 484 -3.80 -8.74 -11.26
N SER A 485 -3.44 -8.42 -10.02
CA SER A 485 -4.12 -7.39 -9.24
C SER A 485 -4.08 -6.02 -9.90
N ARG A 486 -5.24 -5.38 -10.03
CA ARG A 486 -5.41 -4.01 -10.54
C ARG A 486 -4.49 -3.02 -9.80
N GLN A 487 -4.21 -3.33 -8.53
CA GLN A 487 -3.34 -2.55 -7.66
C GLN A 487 -1.86 -2.64 -8.03
N GLU A 488 -1.39 -3.82 -8.42
CA GLU A 488 -0.01 -4.03 -8.83
C GLU A 488 0.31 -3.21 -10.08
N GLU A 489 -0.63 -3.13 -11.04
CA GLU A 489 -0.46 -2.32 -12.25
C GLU A 489 -0.37 -0.82 -11.93
N ALA A 490 -1.25 -0.25 -11.09
CA ALA A 490 -1.18 1.18 -10.78
C ALA A 490 0.05 1.55 -9.92
N GLN A 491 0.43 0.69 -8.97
CA GLN A 491 1.66 0.88 -8.20
C GLN A 491 2.89 0.84 -9.12
N ARG A 492 2.87 -0.07 -10.11
CA ARG A 492 3.91 -0.15 -11.13
C ARG A 492 4.00 1.13 -11.95
N LEU A 493 2.87 1.70 -12.37
CA LEU A 493 2.84 3.00 -13.07
C LEU A 493 3.50 4.11 -12.25
N GLY A 494 3.13 4.25 -10.98
CA GLY A 494 3.70 5.25 -10.09
C GLY A 494 5.18 5.06 -9.76
N ARG A 495 5.75 3.88 -10.02
CA ARG A 495 7.20 3.61 -9.88
C ARG A 495 7.98 3.90 -11.17
N ILE A 496 7.39 3.65 -12.33
CA ILE A 496 8.04 3.84 -13.63
C ILE A 496 8.07 5.31 -14.03
N LEU A 497 6.96 6.01 -13.79
CA LEU A 497 6.74 7.34 -14.30
C LEU A 497 7.27 8.37 -13.30
N ARG A 498 8.29 9.12 -13.71
CA ARG A 498 8.77 10.28 -12.96
C ARG A 498 8.79 11.54 -13.84
N PRO A 499 8.52 12.72 -13.27
CA PRO A 499 8.65 13.97 -14.00
C PRO A 499 10.11 14.18 -14.37
N LYS A 500 10.33 14.69 -15.57
CA LYS A 500 11.61 15.28 -15.95
C LYS A 500 11.70 16.69 -15.36
N ALA A 501 12.92 17.13 -15.05
CA ALA A 501 13.18 18.49 -14.57
C ALA A 501 12.75 19.60 -15.55
N ASP A 502 12.45 19.23 -16.81
CA ASP A 502 11.96 20.11 -17.87
C ASP A 502 10.43 20.31 -17.86
N GLY A 503 9.70 19.67 -16.93
CA GLY A 503 8.25 19.83 -16.78
C GLY A 503 7.40 18.99 -17.72
N ARG A 504 7.97 18.06 -18.51
CA ARG A 504 7.19 17.14 -19.36
C ARG A 504 6.38 16.15 -18.52
N THR A 505 5.08 16.03 -18.83
CA THR A 505 4.15 15.06 -18.24
C THR A 505 4.53 13.63 -18.62
N ALA A 506 4.51 12.73 -17.65
CA ALA A 506 4.77 11.32 -17.90
C ALA A 506 3.55 10.67 -18.59
N ARG A 507 3.78 9.81 -19.58
CA ARG A 507 2.70 9.16 -20.35
C ARG A 507 2.74 7.65 -20.23
N PHE A 508 1.57 7.06 -19.99
CA PHE A 508 1.38 5.63 -20.01
C PHE A 508 0.42 5.22 -21.12
N TYR A 509 0.93 4.45 -22.08
CA TYR A 509 0.12 3.87 -23.14
C TYR A 509 -0.21 2.42 -22.83
N SER A 510 -1.49 2.08 -22.84
CA SER A 510 -1.96 0.69 -22.84
C SER A 510 -2.54 0.37 -24.21
N ILE A 511 -1.91 -0.55 -24.95
CA ILE A 511 -2.42 -0.97 -26.26
C ILE A 511 -3.45 -2.07 -26.03
N VAL A 512 -4.66 -1.93 -26.56
CA VAL A 512 -5.80 -2.83 -26.26
C VAL A 512 -6.51 -3.26 -27.54
N SER A 513 -6.72 -4.56 -27.72
CA SER A 513 -7.44 -5.11 -28.86
C SER A 513 -8.97 -5.01 -28.68
N ARG A 514 -9.64 -4.27 -29.56
CA ARG A 514 -11.11 -4.09 -29.56
C ARG A 514 -11.84 -5.41 -29.76
N ASP A 515 -13.02 -5.54 -29.15
CA ASP A 515 -13.92 -6.70 -29.25
C ASP A 515 -13.26 -8.03 -28.81
N THR A 516 -12.30 -7.95 -27.90
CA THR A 516 -11.62 -9.12 -27.33
C THR A 516 -11.62 -9.06 -25.81
N ILE A 517 -11.25 -10.17 -25.18
CA ILE A 517 -11.09 -10.27 -23.73
C ILE A 517 -10.03 -9.27 -23.19
N ASP A 518 -9.10 -8.79 -24.03
CA ASP A 518 -8.16 -7.71 -23.68
C ASP A 518 -8.90 -6.40 -23.31
N GLN A 519 -9.99 -6.09 -24.01
CA GLN A 519 -10.82 -4.92 -23.71
C GLN A 519 -11.57 -5.06 -22.38
N ASP A 520 -12.03 -6.26 -22.02
CA ASP A 520 -12.69 -6.51 -20.74
C ASP A 520 -11.72 -6.29 -19.57
N PHE A 521 -10.45 -6.67 -19.73
CA PHE A 521 -9.42 -6.37 -18.73
C PHE A 521 -9.08 -4.89 -18.68
N ALA A 522 -8.98 -4.23 -19.84
CA ALA A 522 -8.76 -2.80 -19.90
C ALA A 522 -9.86 -2.00 -19.18
N GLN A 523 -11.14 -2.39 -19.30
CA GLN A 523 -12.25 -1.75 -18.58
C GLN A 523 -12.09 -1.84 -17.05
N ASN A 524 -11.65 -2.99 -16.55
CA ASN A 524 -11.40 -3.19 -15.12
C ASN A 524 -10.25 -2.32 -14.61
N ARG A 525 -9.17 -2.20 -15.38
CA ARG A 525 -8.05 -1.29 -15.10
C ARG A 525 -8.48 0.17 -15.17
N GLN A 526 -9.23 0.56 -16.20
CA GLN A 526 -9.77 1.91 -16.35
C GLN A 526 -10.54 2.34 -15.11
N ARG A 527 -11.45 1.47 -14.63
CA ARG A 527 -12.24 1.76 -13.41
C ARG A 527 -11.34 2.00 -12.22
N PHE A 528 -10.34 1.16 -12.02
CA PHE A 528 -9.41 1.30 -10.89
C PHE A 528 -8.55 2.56 -10.98
N LEU A 529 -7.98 2.86 -12.15
CA LEU A 529 -7.18 4.08 -12.35
C LEU A 529 -8.02 5.34 -12.16
N ALA A 530 -9.26 5.36 -12.65
CA ALA A 530 -10.19 6.45 -12.43
C ALA A 530 -10.59 6.59 -10.94
N GLU A 531 -10.80 5.47 -10.22
CA GLU A 531 -11.08 5.46 -8.77
C GLU A 531 -9.90 6.04 -7.96
N GLN A 532 -8.67 5.86 -8.41
CA GLN A 532 -7.46 6.45 -7.81
C GLN A 532 -7.21 7.90 -8.27
N GLY A 533 -7.97 8.38 -9.25
CA GLY A 533 -7.90 9.77 -9.73
C GLY A 533 -6.89 10.02 -10.86
N TYR A 534 -6.40 9.00 -11.56
CA TYR A 534 -5.55 9.18 -12.75
C TYR A 534 -6.35 9.77 -13.92
N SER A 535 -5.74 10.68 -14.68
CA SER A 535 -6.31 11.10 -15.96
C SER A 535 -6.29 9.92 -16.94
N TYR A 536 -7.46 9.54 -17.45
CA TYR A 536 -7.62 8.42 -18.37
C TYR A 536 -8.29 8.86 -19.67
N ARG A 537 -7.63 8.63 -20.80
CA ARG A 537 -8.14 8.92 -22.14
C ARG A 537 -8.11 7.68 -23.01
N ILE A 538 -9.15 7.49 -23.81
CA ILE A 538 -9.23 6.41 -24.80
C ILE A 538 -9.09 7.06 -26.18
N ILE A 539 -8.15 6.57 -26.99
CA ILE A 539 -7.94 7.02 -28.37
C ILE A 539 -7.93 5.83 -29.32
N ASP A 540 -8.12 6.11 -30.61
CA ASP A 540 -7.98 5.11 -31.66
C ASP A 540 -6.54 5.00 -32.14
N ALA A 541 -6.14 3.79 -32.55
CA ALA A 541 -4.83 3.57 -33.17
C ALA A 541 -4.62 4.43 -34.43
N ASP A 542 -5.70 4.75 -35.13
CA ASP A 542 -5.67 5.64 -36.30
C ASP A 542 -5.31 7.08 -35.89
N ASP A 543 -5.74 7.54 -34.71
CA ASP A 543 -5.37 8.88 -34.20
C ASP A 543 -3.87 8.96 -33.90
N VAL A 544 -3.30 7.88 -33.35
CA VAL A 544 -1.85 7.75 -33.13
C VAL A 544 -1.09 7.85 -34.46
N SER A 545 -1.57 7.17 -35.50
CA SER A 545 -0.94 7.20 -36.82
C SER A 545 -1.00 8.59 -37.49
N GLN A 546 -1.98 9.42 -37.11
CA GLN A 546 -2.16 10.78 -37.59
C GLN A 546 -1.46 11.84 -36.71
N GLY A 547 -0.79 11.42 -35.63
CA GLY A 547 -0.14 12.33 -34.69
C GLY A 547 -1.10 13.13 -33.81
N LYS A 548 -2.34 12.68 -33.65
CA LYS A 548 -3.37 13.34 -32.82
C LYS A 548 -3.39 12.74 -31.41
N ILE A 549 -2.33 12.98 -30.64
CA ILE A 549 -2.24 12.60 -29.22
C ILE A 549 -2.20 13.83 -28.34
#